data_AF-A0A661SFR9-F1
#
_entry.id   AF-A0A661SFR9-F1
#
_cell.length_a   1.000
_cell.length_b   1.000
_cell.length_c   1.000
_cell.angle_alpha   90.00
_cell.angle_beta   90.00
_cell.angle_gamma   90.00
#
_symmetry.space_group_name_H-M   'P 1'
#
loop_
_entity.id
_entity.type
_entity.pdbx_description
1 polymer ?
#
loop_
_entity_poly.entity_id
_entity_poly.type
_entity_poly.pdbx_seq_one_letter_code
_entity_poly.pdbx_strand_id
1 'polypeptide(L)'
;MNFDADGVPDSLDNAPETYNPEQVDTDGDMYGNICDADLDNDGQVFYSDYAIFGQAWNNYNPDADFDSDGQVFYSDYAIFGGRWNETAPYY
;
A
#
# COMPACT_ATOMS: atom_id res chain seq x y z
N MET A 1 -2.55 19.85 8.82
CA MET A 1 -3.07 18.95 9.85
C MET A 1 -2.26 17.67 9.68
N ASN A 2 -2.43 16.69 10.56
CA ASN A 2 -1.89 15.35 10.41
C ASN A 2 -2.98 14.46 11.03
N PHE A 3 -3.62 13.62 10.22
CA PHE A 3 -4.78 12.82 10.65
C PHE A 3 -4.38 11.54 11.39
N ASP A 4 -3.26 10.94 11.02
CA ASP A 4 -2.81 9.61 11.46
C ASP A 4 -1.77 9.63 12.61
N ALA A 5 -1.31 10.82 12.97
CA ALA A 5 -0.28 11.16 13.95
C ALA A 5 1.15 10.64 13.64
N ASP A 6 1.50 10.45 12.36
CA ASP A 6 2.81 9.91 11.94
C ASP A 6 3.98 10.92 11.95
N GLY A 7 3.67 12.22 12.04
CA GLY A 7 4.65 13.31 12.01
C GLY A 7 4.82 13.98 10.64
N VAL A 8 4.15 13.50 9.60
CA VAL A 8 4.12 14.08 8.25
C VAL A 8 2.83 14.90 8.08
N PRO A 9 2.88 16.17 7.66
CA PRO A 9 1.65 16.93 7.43
C PRO A 9 0.83 16.35 6.28
N ASP A 10 -0.51 16.29 6.39
CA ASP A 10 -1.40 15.69 5.37
C ASP A 10 -1.12 16.15 3.92
N SER A 11 -0.61 17.38 3.74
CA SER A 11 -0.29 17.93 2.42
C SER A 11 0.96 17.34 1.76
N LEU A 12 1.75 16.59 2.53
CA LEU A 12 3.01 15.94 2.14
C LEU A 12 2.99 14.44 2.45
N ASP A 13 1.85 13.93 2.92
CA ASP A 13 1.66 12.57 3.38
C ASP A 13 1.13 11.69 2.24
N ASN A 14 1.87 10.65 1.89
CA ASN A 14 1.48 9.69 0.85
C ASN A 14 0.51 8.62 1.37
N ALA A 15 0.17 8.61 2.66
CA ALA A 15 -0.89 7.79 3.24
C ALA A 15 -1.67 8.53 4.34
N PRO A 16 -2.47 9.57 4.02
CA PRO A 16 -3.07 10.49 5.01
C PRO A 16 -3.93 9.86 6.13
N GLU A 17 -4.38 8.63 5.95
CA GLU A 17 -5.18 7.89 6.94
C GLU A 17 -4.44 6.73 7.61
N THR A 18 -3.17 6.47 7.25
CA THR A 18 -2.41 5.29 7.68
C THR A 18 -1.00 5.66 8.13
N TYR A 19 -0.74 5.51 9.42
CA TYR A 19 0.56 5.80 10.04
C TYR A 19 1.75 5.23 9.26
N ASN A 20 2.55 6.10 8.63
CA ASN A 20 3.73 5.72 7.86
C ASN A 20 4.85 6.81 7.85
N PRO A 21 5.52 7.04 8.99
CA PRO A 21 6.54 8.10 9.12
C PRO A 21 7.69 8.02 8.11
N GLU A 22 7.99 6.82 7.62
CA GLU A 22 9.03 6.56 6.63
C GLU A 22 8.63 6.93 5.20
N GLN A 23 7.33 7.11 4.92
CA GLN A 23 6.78 7.56 3.64
C GLN A 23 7.34 6.75 2.46
N VAL A 24 7.43 5.43 2.63
CA VAL A 24 7.93 4.52 1.58
C VAL A 24 6.95 4.52 0.41
N ASP A 25 7.47 4.85 -0.77
CA ASP A 25 6.79 4.87 -2.07
C ASP A 25 7.86 4.41 -3.09
N THR A 26 7.82 3.13 -3.47
CA THR A 26 8.89 2.51 -4.28
C THR A 26 8.66 2.57 -5.78
N ASP A 27 7.44 2.78 -6.24
CA ASP A 27 7.13 2.93 -7.66
C ASP A 27 6.94 4.40 -8.09
N GLY A 28 6.83 5.32 -7.14
CA GLY A 28 6.90 6.76 -7.32
C GLY A 28 5.60 7.38 -7.82
N ASP A 29 4.46 6.78 -7.49
CA ASP A 29 3.14 7.20 -7.96
C ASP A 29 2.44 8.20 -6.99
N MET A 30 3.11 8.51 -5.86
CA MET A 30 2.68 9.37 -4.77
C MET A 30 1.77 8.73 -3.71
N TYR A 31 1.52 7.42 -3.77
CA TYR A 31 0.85 6.67 -2.72
C TYR A 31 1.87 5.84 -1.95
N GLY A 32 1.74 5.82 -0.62
CA GLY A 32 2.64 5.03 0.21
C GLY A 32 2.36 3.54 0.02
N ASN A 33 3.41 2.72 -0.01
CA ASN A 33 3.28 1.27 -0.16
C ASN A 33 2.26 0.67 0.81
N ILE A 34 2.19 1.19 2.05
CA ILE A 34 1.28 0.71 3.10
C ILE A 34 -0.22 0.89 2.75
N CYS A 35 -0.54 1.83 1.87
CA CYS A 35 -1.92 2.18 1.50
C CYS A 35 -2.22 2.00 0.01
N ASP A 36 -1.24 1.56 -0.78
CA ASP A 36 -1.38 1.37 -2.22
C ASP A 36 -1.50 -0.12 -2.58
N ALA A 37 -2.72 -0.57 -2.87
CA ALA A 37 -2.96 -1.95 -3.30
C ALA A 37 -2.99 -2.10 -4.84
N ASP A 38 -2.80 -1.03 -5.60
CA ASP A 38 -2.80 -0.99 -7.09
C ASP A 38 -1.38 -1.28 -7.61
N LEU A 39 -0.94 -2.53 -7.45
CA LEU A 39 0.44 -2.96 -7.65
C LEU A 39 0.94 -2.87 -9.11
N ASP A 40 0.04 -2.65 -10.09
CA ASP A 40 0.43 -2.34 -11.46
C ASP A 40 0.05 -0.94 -11.96
N ASN A 41 -0.44 -0.08 -11.06
CA ASN A 41 -0.79 1.31 -11.35
C ASN A 41 -1.77 1.45 -12.54
N ASP A 42 -2.73 0.53 -12.63
CA ASP A 42 -3.75 0.51 -13.69
C ASP A 42 -5.08 1.18 -13.27
N GLY A 43 -5.20 1.55 -12.00
CA GLY A 43 -6.34 2.22 -11.40
C GLY A 43 -7.36 1.28 -10.75
N GLN A 44 -7.12 -0.03 -10.69
CA GLN A 44 -8.05 -1.03 -10.17
C GLN A 44 -7.35 -2.07 -9.31
N VAL A 45 -7.88 -2.36 -8.13
CA VAL A 45 -7.35 -3.44 -7.28
C VAL A 45 -8.10 -4.74 -7.55
N PHE A 46 -7.53 -5.59 -8.40
CA PHE A 46 -8.18 -6.79 -8.92
C PHE A 46 -7.22 -7.95 -9.20
N TYR A 47 -7.52 -8.75 -10.23
CA TYR A 47 -6.78 -9.97 -10.57
C TYR A 47 -5.35 -9.70 -11.06
N SER A 48 -5.09 -8.54 -11.68
CA SER A 48 -3.74 -8.07 -12.06
C SER A 48 -2.87 -7.96 -10.81
N ASP A 49 -3.33 -7.19 -9.83
CA ASP A 49 -2.61 -6.93 -8.57
C ASP A 49 -2.46 -8.20 -7.76
N TYR A 50 -3.51 -9.02 -7.67
CA TYR A 50 -3.43 -10.29 -6.97
C TYR A 50 -2.38 -11.22 -7.59
N ALA A 51 -2.18 -11.16 -8.91
CA ALA A 51 -1.12 -11.92 -9.55
C ALA A 51 0.27 -11.41 -9.16
N ILE A 52 0.44 -10.10 -8.96
CA ILE A 52 1.69 -9.48 -8.50
C ILE A 52 1.93 -9.78 -7.02
N PHE A 53 0.92 -9.59 -6.17
CA PHE A 53 0.92 -9.97 -4.76
C PHE A 53 1.29 -11.45 -4.59
N GLY A 54 0.71 -12.34 -5.39
CA GLY A 54 1.03 -13.77 -5.37
C GLY A 54 2.48 -14.10 -5.71
N GLN A 55 3.17 -13.28 -6.51
CA GLN A 55 4.61 -13.43 -6.79
C GLN A 55 5.49 -12.96 -5.63
N ALA A 56 4.97 -12.06 -4.80
CA ALA A 56 5.65 -11.53 -3.62
C ALA A 56 5.53 -12.45 -2.39
N TRP A 57 4.58 -13.38 -2.37
CA TRP A 57 4.31 -14.25 -1.23
C TRP A 57 5.56 -14.97 -0.68
N ASN A 58 5.79 -14.90 0.63
CA ASN A 58 6.96 -15.48 1.30
C ASN A 58 8.30 -14.90 0.77
N ASN A 59 8.28 -13.65 0.31
CA ASN A 59 9.44 -12.89 -0.12
C ASN A 59 9.38 -11.47 0.44
N TYR A 60 10.53 -10.77 0.40
CA TYR A 60 10.56 -9.33 0.62
C TYR A 60 10.18 -8.64 -0.69
N ASN A 61 9.03 -7.98 -0.71
CA ASN A 61 8.67 -7.03 -1.75
C ASN A 61 8.02 -5.82 -1.06
N PRO A 62 8.68 -4.65 -1.05
CA PRO A 62 8.14 -3.48 -0.37
C PRO A 62 6.82 -3.01 -0.99
N ASP A 63 6.59 -3.19 -2.29
CA ASP A 63 5.33 -2.76 -2.95
C ASP A 63 4.13 -3.55 -2.39
N ALA A 64 4.34 -4.79 -1.96
CA ALA A 64 3.29 -5.69 -1.47
C ALA A 64 3.34 -5.92 0.05
N ASP A 65 4.16 -5.14 0.77
CA ASP A 65 4.32 -5.16 2.23
C ASP A 65 3.46 -4.05 2.84
N PHE A 66 2.20 -4.40 3.10
CA PHE A 66 1.14 -3.46 3.47
C PHE A 66 1.06 -3.19 4.98
N ASP A 67 1.88 -3.85 5.79
CA ASP A 67 2.01 -3.56 7.23
C ASP A 67 3.43 -3.17 7.67
N SER A 68 4.37 -3.11 6.71
CA SER A 68 5.77 -2.71 6.92
C SER A 68 6.54 -3.62 7.89
N ASP A 69 6.16 -4.90 7.98
CA ASP A 69 6.87 -5.87 8.81
C ASP A 69 8.06 -6.55 8.09
N GLY A 70 8.22 -6.28 6.79
CA GLY A 70 9.28 -6.79 5.95
C GLY A 70 9.00 -8.16 5.33
N GLN A 71 7.77 -8.67 5.40
CA GLN A 71 7.38 -9.97 4.87
C GLN A 71 6.00 -9.94 4.23
N VAL A 72 5.84 -10.49 3.03
CA VAL A 72 4.53 -10.57 2.38
C VAL A 72 3.83 -11.89 2.72
N PHE A 73 2.84 -11.84 3.61
CA PHE A 73 2.06 -12.99 4.09
C PHE A 73 0.57 -12.65 4.32
N TYR A 74 -0.04 -13.31 5.31
CA TYR A 74 -1.47 -13.26 5.59
C TYR A 74 -1.95 -11.92 6.14
N SER A 75 -1.08 -11.16 6.81
CA SER A 75 -1.41 -9.82 7.28
C SER A 75 -1.56 -8.87 6.09
N ASP A 76 -0.63 -8.88 5.15
CA ASP A 76 -0.71 -8.11 3.90
C ASP A 76 -1.91 -8.54 3.08
N TYR A 77 -2.15 -9.84 2.97
CA TYR A 77 -3.32 -10.35 2.24
C TYR A 77 -4.64 -9.88 2.85
N ALA A 78 -4.72 -9.71 4.17
CA ALA A 78 -5.91 -9.18 4.82
C ALA A 78 -6.14 -7.71 4.48
N ILE A 79 -5.05 -6.93 4.36
CA ILE A 79 -5.10 -5.51 3.95
C ILE A 79 -5.47 -5.41 2.47
N PHE A 80 -4.75 -6.12 1.60
CA PHE A 80 -5.04 -6.23 0.16
C PHE A 80 -6.48 -6.65 -0.10
N GLY A 81 -6.95 -7.71 0.56
CA GLY A 81 -8.32 -8.21 0.41
C GLY A 81 -9.39 -7.22 0.87
N GLY A 82 -9.05 -6.31 1.78
CA GLY A 82 -9.90 -5.20 2.19
C GLY A 82 -10.11 -4.15 1.08
N ARG A 83 -9.18 -4.07 0.12
CA ARG A 83 -9.18 -3.13 -1.02
C ARG A 83 -9.68 -3.76 -2.33
N TRP A 84 -10.11 -5.02 -2.30
CA TRP A 84 -10.55 -5.74 -3.49
C TRP A 84 -11.73 -5.05 -4.19
N ASN A 85 -11.65 -4.88 -5.50
CA ASN A 85 -12.67 -4.21 -6.33
C ASN A 85 -12.84 -2.71 -5.99
N GLU A 86 -11.86 -2.10 -5.35
CA GLU A 86 -11.79 -0.64 -5.27
C GLU A 86 -11.06 -0.07 -6.51
N THR A 87 -11.22 1.24 -6.73
CA THR A 87 -10.55 2.00 -7.80
C THR A 87 -9.76 3.13 -7.18
N ALA A 88 -8.52 3.33 -7.64
CA ALA A 88 -7.72 4.48 -7.27
C ALA A 88 -8.47 5.82 -7.54
N PRO A 89 -8.19 6.89 -6.78
CA PRO A 89 -7.13 7.01 -5.80
C PRO A 89 -7.60 6.71 -4.37
N TYR A 90 -6.75 6.04 -3.61
CA TYR A 90 -6.96 5.75 -2.19
C TYR A 90 -6.49 6.95 -1.37
N TYR A 91 -7.46 7.76 -0.97
CA TYR A 91 -7.38 8.62 0.21
C TYR A 91 -8.10 7.90 1.36
#